data_AF-A0A8H3LTB0-F1
#
_entry.id   AF-A0A8H3LTB0-F1
#
_cell.length_a   1.000
_cell.length_b   1.000
_cell.length_c   1.000
_cell.angle_alpha   90.00
_cell.angle_beta   90.00
_cell.angle_gamma   90.00
#
_symmetry.space_group_name_H-M   'P 1'
#
loop_
_entity.id
_entity.type
_entity.pdbx_description
1 polymer ?
#
loop_
_entity_poly.entity_id
_entity_poly.type
_entity_poly.pdbx_seq_one_letter_code
_entity_poly.pdbx_strand_id
1 'polypeptide(L)'
;MAAAITNVLNEFNLAEKLEYLRPEIDIETRWNSTYYMLCKLQRMETALKMLAAKHDSVCELMPDVEAWTKIKETVIILEPLERATKNLSGSLYPTIADVRFYFNEIRDHLKYCVEREDGFGQYMLAASINEKLKEYWLIIDNNTTISSILDPRNKISLFEPGEPTTNAIAALREQFSFYLS
;
A
#
# COMPACT_ATOMS: atom_id res chain seq x y z
N MET A 1 -11.99 1.78 28.36
CA MET A 1 -12.54 1.12 27.16
C MET A 1 -11.51 0.18 26.50
N ALA A 2 -10.37 0.67 26.01
CA ALA A 2 -9.34 -0.18 25.39
C ALA A 2 -8.80 -1.32 26.29
N ALA A 3 -8.58 -1.06 27.58
CA ALA A 3 -8.11 -2.08 28.54
C ALA A 3 -9.17 -3.17 28.84
N ALA A 4 -10.45 -2.80 28.87
CA ALA A 4 -11.55 -3.75 29.09
C ALA A 4 -11.71 -4.67 27.87
N ILE A 5 -11.66 -4.11 26.66
CA ILE A 5 -11.69 -4.88 25.41
C ILE A 5 -10.48 -5.81 25.32
N THR A 6 -9.29 -5.33 25.73
CA THR A 6 -8.06 -6.14 25.73
C THR A 6 -8.13 -7.32 26.69
N ASN A 7 -8.65 -7.13 27.91
CA ASN A 7 -8.77 -8.21 28.88
C ASN A 7 -9.80 -9.27 28.45
N VAL A 8 -10.96 -8.84 27.96
CA VAL A 8 -11.99 -9.78 27.50
C VAL A 8 -11.52 -10.54 26.25
N LEU A 9 -10.81 -9.90 25.32
CA LEU A 9 -10.25 -10.59 24.16
C LEU A 9 -9.13 -11.60 24.53
N ASN A 10 -8.33 -11.30 25.55
CA ASN A 10 -7.32 -12.24 26.07
C ASN A 10 -7.96 -13.46 26.74
N GLU A 11 -9.04 -13.26 27.50
CA GLU A 11 -9.81 -14.36 28.12
C GLU A 11 -10.47 -15.26 27.06
N PHE A 12 -10.96 -14.68 25.97
CA PHE A 12 -11.54 -15.44 24.85
C PHE A 12 -10.50 -16.23 24.04
N ASN A 13 -9.30 -15.68 23.83
CA ASN A 13 -8.20 -16.39 23.14
C ASN A 13 -7.87 -17.72 23.84
N LEU A 14 -7.83 -17.71 25.18
CA LEU A 14 -7.57 -18.90 26.00
C LEU A 14 -8.67 -19.98 25.89
N ALA A 15 -9.92 -19.58 25.63
CA ALA A 15 -11.07 -20.50 25.58
C ALA A 15 -11.34 -21.09 24.19
N GLU A 16 -11.09 -20.33 23.11
CA GLU A 16 -11.56 -20.68 21.75
C GLU A 16 -10.43 -20.80 20.69
N LYS A 17 -9.14 -20.72 21.08
CA LYS A 17 -7.97 -20.73 20.16
C LYS A 17 -8.05 -19.64 19.08
N LEU A 18 -8.61 -18.48 19.40
CA LEU A 18 -8.76 -17.36 18.48
C LEU A 18 -7.51 -16.47 18.49
N GLU A 19 -7.03 -16.07 17.32
CA GLU A 19 -5.87 -15.18 17.23
C GLU A 19 -6.20 -13.77 17.74
N TYR A 20 -5.78 -13.45 18.97
CA TYR A 20 -5.79 -12.07 19.46
C TYR A 20 -4.55 -11.34 18.93
N LEU A 21 -4.79 -10.32 18.11
CA LEU A 21 -3.76 -9.39 17.68
C LEU A 21 -3.93 -8.09 18.46
N ARG A 22 -2.86 -7.61 19.07
CA ARG A 22 -2.88 -6.26 19.67
C ARG A 22 -3.23 -5.24 18.56
N PRO A 23 -4.30 -4.43 18.72
CA PRO A 23 -4.63 -3.40 17.76
C PRO A 23 -3.43 -2.49 17.48
N GLU A 24 -3.16 -2.18 16.21
CA GLU A 24 -2.20 -1.12 15.90
C GLU A 24 -2.85 0.23 16.12
N ILE A 25 -2.08 1.17 16.66
CA ILE A 25 -2.50 2.55 16.82
C ILE A 25 -2.20 3.27 15.51
N ASP A 26 -3.23 3.90 14.96
CA ASP A 26 -3.09 4.78 13.80
C ASP A 26 -2.22 6.01 14.16
N ILE A 27 -1.33 6.35 13.25
CA ILE A 27 -0.41 7.48 13.34
C ILE A 27 -0.69 8.38 12.14
N GLU A 28 -1.26 9.55 12.39
CA GLU A 28 -1.72 10.49 11.35
C GLU A 28 -0.65 10.84 10.30
N THR A 29 0.63 10.85 10.70
CA THR A 29 1.76 11.18 9.81
C THR A 29 2.31 9.98 9.02
N ARG A 30 1.81 8.76 9.28
CA ARG A 30 2.31 7.51 8.69
C ARG A 30 1.16 6.60 8.29
N TRP A 31 0.73 6.74 7.06
CA TRP A 31 -0.35 5.95 6.47
C TRP A 31 -0.14 4.40 6.58
N ASN A 32 1.11 3.91 6.67
CA ASN A 32 1.40 2.48 6.91
C ASN A 32 0.75 1.96 8.20
N SER A 33 0.66 2.80 9.24
CA SER A 33 0.02 2.42 10.51
C SER A 33 -1.48 2.16 10.32
N THR A 34 -2.16 2.98 9.51
CA THR A 34 -3.54 2.77 9.09
C THR A 34 -3.71 1.44 8.37
N TYR A 35 -2.83 1.13 7.42
CA TYR A 35 -2.86 -0.15 6.69
C TYR A 35 -2.74 -1.34 7.65
N TYR A 36 -1.75 -1.34 8.55
CA TYR A 36 -1.57 -2.44 9.51
C TYR A 36 -2.74 -2.55 10.49
N MET A 37 -3.31 -1.44 10.94
CA MET A 37 -4.51 -1.41 11.78
C MET A 37 -5.67 -2.12 11.09
N LEU A 38 -5.96 -1.79 9.82
CA LEU A 38 -7.04 -2.40 9.06
C LEU A 38 -6.79 -3.90 8.80
N CYS A 39 -5.56 -4.29 8.47
CA CYS A 39 -5.19 -5.70 8.30
C CYS A 39 -5.42 -6.51 9.58
N LYS A 40 -5.04 -5.98 10.75
CA LYS A 40 -5.29 -6.65 12.03
C LYS A 40 -6.78 -6.71 12.35
N LEU A 41 -7.52 -5.63 12.10
CA LEU A 41 -8.97 -5.58 12.31
C LEU A 41 -9.69 -6.66 11.50
N GLN A 42 -9.31 -6.86 10.23
CA GLN A 42 -9.86 -7.93 9.38
C GLN A 42 -9.55 -9.33 9.93
N ARG A 43 -8.31 -9.57 10.37
CA ARG A 43 -7.92 -10.87 10.95
C ARG A 43 -8.69 -11.19 12.24
N MET A 44 -9.06 -10.15 12.98
CA MET A 44 -9.85 -10.26 14.20
C MET A 44 -11.36 -10.28 13.97
N GLU A 45 -11.85 -10.18 12.73
CA GLU A 45 -13.30 -10.04 12.42
C GLU A 45 -14.14 -11.13 13.10
N THR A 46 -13.72 -12.41 13.00
CA THR A 46 -14.44 -13.53 13.64
C THR A 46 -14.46 -13.41 15.17
N ALA A 47 -13.31 -13.14 15.78
CA ALA A 47 -13.20 -13.01 17.23
C ALA A 47 -14.04 -11.84 17.75
N LEU A 48 -14.02 -10.71 17.03
CA LEU A 48 -14.82 -9.53 17.36
C LEU A 48 -16.32 -9.80 17.22
N LYS A 49 -16.76 -10.55 16.20
CA LYS A 49 -18.17 -10.97 16.07
C LYS A 49 -18.61 -11.89 17.21
N MET A 50 -17.78 -12.85 17.61
CA MET A 50 -18.07 -13.72 18.76
C MET A 50 -18.13 -12.95 20.08
N LEU A 51 -17.26 -11.95 20.23
CA LEU A 51 -17.28 -11.06 21.38
C LEU A 51 -18.53 -10.19 21.40
N ALA A 52 -18.89 -9.59 20.26
CA ALA A 52 -20.10 -8.78 20.10
C ALA A 52 -21.38 -9.57 20.40
N ALA A 53 -21.42 -10.86 20.07
CA ALA A 53 -22.55 -11.73 20.40
C ALA A 53 -22.75 -11.95 21.91
N LYS A 54 -21.72 -11.73 22.72
CA LYS A 54 -21.76 -11.90 24.19
C LYS A 54 -21.77 -10.57 24.95
N HIS A 55 -21.51 -9.44 24.29
CA HIS A 55 -21.39 -8.12 24.92
C HIS A 55 -22.00 -7.01 24.05
N ASP A 56 -23.15 -6.46 24.48
CA ASP A 56 -23.87 -5.40 23.75
C ASP A 56 -23.01 -4.18 23.48
N SER A 57 -22.20 -3.74 24.45
CA SER A 57 -21.27 -2.61 24.29
C SER A 57 -20.22 -2.79 23.18
N VAL A 58 -19.90 -4.04 22.82
CA VAL A 58 -19.00 -4.34 21.70
C VAL A 58 -19.79 -4.39 20.40
N CYS A 59 -21.01 -4.94 20.44
CA CYS A 59 -21.92 -4.98 19.29
C CYS A 59 -22.20 -3.58 18.74
N GLU A 60 -22.44 -2.59 19.62
CA GLU A 60 -22.64 -1.18 19.22
C GLU A 60 -21.44 -0.55 18.51
N LEU A 61 -20.24 -1.10 18.68
CA LEU A 61 -18.99 -0.62 18.07
C LEU A 61 -18.60 -1.40 16.81
N MET A 62 -19.33 -2.47 16.48
CA MET A 62 -18.98 -3.31 15.33
C MET A 62 -19.27 -2.59 14.02
N PRO A 63 -18.34 -2.65 13.04
CA PRO A 63 -18.66 -2.23 11.69
C PRO A 63 -19.83 -3.05 11.16
N ASP A 64 -20.74 -2.39 10.44
CA ASP A 64 -21.78 -3.06 9.70
C ASP A 64 -21.21 -3.74 8.43
N VAL A 65 -22.08 -4.43 7.68
CA VAL A 65 -21.68 -5.18 6.48
C VAL A 65 -21.02 -4.25 5.43
N GLU A 66 -21.55 -3.04 5.26
CA GLU A 66 -21.01 -2.09 4.29
C GLU A 66 -19.64 -1.57 4.73
N ALA A 67 -19.48 -1.25 6.01
CA ALA A 67 -18.23 -0.81 6.61
C ALA A 67 -17.14 -1.90 6.53
N TRP A 68 -17.48 -3.17 6.75
CA TRP A 68 -16.54 -4.28 6.55
C TRP A 68 -16.09 -4.43 5.10
N THR A 69 -17.00 -4.26 4.14
CA THR A 69 -16.65 -4.25 2.71
C THR A 69 -15.70 -3.11 2.39
N LYS A 70 -16.00 -1.89 2.86
CA LYS A 70 -15.12 -0.72 2.70
C LYS A 70 -13.73 -0.95 3.29
N ILE A 71 -13.64 -1.50 4.50
CA ILE A 71 -12.37 -1.86 5.15
C ILE A 71 -11.56 -2.85 4.28
N LYS A 72 -12.21 -3.86 3.71
CA LYS A 72 -11.60 -4.85 2.81
C LYS A 72 -11.05 -4.21 1.53
N GLU A 73 -11.84 -3.38 0.90
CA GLU A 73 -11.43 -2.66 -0.31
C GLU A 73 -10.30 -1.65 -0.04
N THR A 74 -10.34 -0.93 1.09
CA THR A 74 -9.26 -0.01 1.48
C THR A 74 -7.94 -0.75 1.66
N VAL A 75 -7.94 -1.93 2.29
CA VAL A 75 -6.72 -2.75 2.41
C VAL A 75 -6.19 -3.18 1.04
N ILE A 76 -7.07 -3.56 0.11
CA ILE A 76 -6.68 -3.90 -1.27
C ILE A 76 -6.00 -2.72 -1.96
N ILE A 77 -6.53 -1.50 -1.80
CA ILE A 77 -5.93 -0.28 -2.40
C ILE A 77 -4.54 -0.02 -1.82
N LEU A 78 -4.39 -0.12 -0.50
CA LEU A 78 -3.17 0.28 0.21
C LEU A 78 -2.04 -0.77 0.14
N GLU A 79 -2.33 -2.04 -0.15
CA GLU A 79 -1.34 -3.11 -0.11
C GLU A 79 -0.12 -2.86 -1.04
N PRO A 80 -0.27 -2.49 -2.33
CA PRO A 80 0.90 -2.26 -3.18
C PRO A 80 1.74 -1.06 -2.75
N LEU A 81 1.11 -0.05 -2.15
CA LEU A 81 1.83 1.09 -1.58
C LEU A 81 2.70 0.63 -0.40
N GLU A 82 2.24 -0.35 0.39
CA GLU A 82 2.95 -0.77 1.62
C GLU A 82 4.16 -1.59 1.20
N ARG A 83 3.93 -2.50 0.25
CA ARG A 83 4.96 -3.30 -0.40
C ARG A 83 6.05 -2.41 -0.98
N ALA A 84 5.68 -1.40 -1.76
CA ALA A 84 6.61 -0.45 -2.34
C ALA A 84 7.38 0.32 -1.26
N THR A 85 6.70 0.84 -0.24
CA THR A 85 7.33 1.60 0.84
C THR A 85 8.33 0.75 1.62
N LYS A 86 7.96 -0.48 1.96
CA LYS A 86 8.83 -1.43 2.66
C LYS A 86 10.08 -1.74 1.84
N ASN A 87 9.92 -2.00 0.54
CA ASN A 87 11.03 -2.39 -0.32
C ASN A 87 11.95 -1.19 -0.65
N LEU A 88 11.38 0.01 -0.85
CA LEU A 88 12.13 1.24 -1.14
C LEU A 88 12.79 1.85 0.10
N SER A 89 12.30 1.54 1.30
CA SER A 89 12.93 1.93 2.58
C SER A 89 14.14 1.06 2.96
N GLY A 90 14.52 0.10 2.10
CA GLY A 90 15.72 -0.71 2.29
C GLY A 90 16.99 0.16 2.34
N SER A 91 17.88 -0.13 3.27
CA SER A 91 19.16 0.59 3.45
C SER A 91 20.40 -0.25 3.15
N LEU A 92 20.22 -1.56 2.95
CA LEU A 92 21.32 -2.51 2.71
C LEU A 92 21.64 -2.70 1.22
N TYR A 93 20.86 -2.10 0.33
CA TYR A 93 21.03 -2.18 -1.12
C TYR A 93 20.48 -0.91 -1.78
N PRO A 94 20.95 -0.55 -2.99
CA PRO A 94 20.38 0.57 -3.74
C PRO A 94 18.93 0.30 -4.12
N THR A 95 18.02 1.21 -3.75
CA THR A 95 16.58 1.08 -4.04
C THR A 95 16.11 1.98 -5.19
N ILE A 96 16.92 2.97 -5.59
CA ILE A 96 16.57 3.97 -6.60
C ILE A 96 16.23 3.38 -7.98
N ALA A 97 16.84 2.25 -8.34
CA ALA A 97 16.56 1.56 -9.60
C ALA A 97 15.16 0.94 -9.66
N ASP A 98 14.56 0.63 -8.50
CA ASP A 98 13.24 0.00 -8.38
C ASP A 98 12.09 1.04 -8.28
N VAL A 99 12.41 2.33 -8.10
CA VAL A 99 11.41 3.40 -7.90
C VAL A 99 10.38 3.41 -9.03
N ARG A 100 10.84 3.42 -10.29
CA ARG A 100 9.94 3.45 -11.46
C ARG A 100 9.11 2.18 -11.60
N PHE A 101 9.67 1.03 -11.22
CA PHE A 101 8.94 -0.24 -11.22
C PHE A 101 7.76 -0.18 -10.25
N TYR A 102 7.99 0.16 -8.97
CA TYR A 102 6.91 0.26 -7.99
C TYR A 102 5.90 1.34 -8.34
N PHE A 103 6.35 2.45 -8.93
CA PHE A 103 5.44 3.52 -9.35
C PHE A 103 4.47 3.06 -10.43
N ASN A 104 4.98 2.32 -11.43
CA ASN A 104 4.15 1.73 -12.47
C ASN A 104 3.19 0.67 -11.89
N GLU A 105 3.68 -0.19 -11.00
CA GLU A 105 2.85 -1.20 -10.30
C GLU A 105 1.68 -0.55 -9.56
N ILE A 106 1.96 0.47 -8.73
CA ILE A 106 0.92 1.18 -7.98
C ILE A 106 -0.06 1.88 -8.93
N ARG A 107 0.43 2.55 -9.97
CA ARG A 107 -0.42 3.24 -10.95
C ARG A 107 -1.38 2.27 -11.62
N ASP A 108 -0.87 1.13 -12.09
CA ASP A 108 -1.66 0.14 -12.81
C ASP A 108 -2.69 -0.53 -11.88
N HIS A 109 -2.30 -0.79 -10.62
CA HIS A 109 -3.23 -1.24 -9.59
C HIS A 109 -4.35 -0.24 -9.29
N LEU A 110 -4.02 1.05 -9.13
CA LEU A 110 -5.01 2.08 -8.85
C LEU A 110 -5.98 2.27 -10.03
N LYS A 111 -5.49 2.21 -11.27
CA LYS A 111 -6.34 2.21 -12.46
C LYS A 111 -7.31 1.03 -12.45
N TYR A 112 -6.81 -0.18 -12.18
CA TYR A 112 -7.64 -1.36 -12.06
C TYR A 112 -8.73 -1.19 -10.98
N CYS A 113 -8.39 -0.62 -9.81
CA CYS A 113 -9.39 -0.35 -8.76
C CYS A 113 -10.43 0.70 -9.16
N VAL A 114 -10.07 1.69 -9.98
CA VAL A 114 -10.99 2.75 -10.44
C VAL A 114 -11.93 2.25 -11.54
N GLU A 115 -11.42 1.44 -12.46
CA GLU A 115 -12.16 0.93 -13.63
C GLU A 115 -12.96 -0.35 -13.33
N ARG A 116 -12.91 -0.82 -12.08
CA ARG A 116 -13.55 -2.05 -11.65
C ARG A 116 -15.08 -1.92 -11.63
N GLU A 117 -15.77 -2.72 -12.44
CA GLU A 117 -17.24 -2.67 -12.57
C GLU A 117 -18.00 -3.50 -11.51
N ASP A 118 -17.31 -4.26 -10.67
CA ASP A 118 -17.91 -5.24 -9.74
C ASP A 118 -18.42 -4.68 -8.41
N GLY A 119 -18.75 -3.38 -8.39
CA GLY A 119 -19.29 -2.72 -7.19
C GLY A 119 -18.23 -2.31 -6.17
N PHE A 120 -17.00 -2.08 -6.61
CA PHE A 120 -15.90 -1.60 -5.77
C PHE A 120 -16.20 -0.22 -5.17
N GLY A 121 -16.62 -0.18 -3.90
CA GLY A 121 -17.12 1.01 -3.23
C GLY A 121 -16.06 2.07 -2.95
N GLN A 122 -14.79 1.67 -2.85
CA GLN A 122 -13.65 2.56 -2.56
C GLN A 122 -12.95 3.14 -3.80
N TYR A 123 -13.59 3.16 -4.97
CA TYR A 123 -12.99 3.71 -6.20
C TYR A 123 -12.55 5.18 -6.06
N MET A 124 -13.28 6.01 -5.30
CA MET A 124 -12.92 7.42 -5.07
C MET A 124 -11.62 7.58 -4.28
N LEU A 125 -11.36 6.67 -3.33
CA LEU A 125 -10.09 6.63 -2.60
C LEU A 125 -8.94 6.29 -3.56
N ALA A 126 -9.11 5.26 -4.39
CA ALA A 126 -8.13 4.88 -5.40
C ALA A 126 -7.86 6.03 -6.39
N ALA A 127 -8.91 6.69 -6.88
CA ALA A 127 -8.78 7.85 -7.77
C ALA A 127 -8.01 9.00 -7.11
N SER A 128 -8.30 9.31 -5.85
CA SER A 128 -7.63 10.39 -5.11
C SER A 128 -6.14 10.11 -4.89
N ILE A 129 -5.79 8.86 -4.56
CA ILE A 129 -4.38 8.42 -4.46
C ILE A 129 -3.70 8.51 -5.83
N ASN A 130 -4.38 8.11 -6.90
CA ASN A 130 -3.85 8.16 -8.26
C ASN A 130 -3.56 9.59 -8.72
N GLU A 131 -4.41 10.56 -8.38
CA GLU A 131 -4.13 11.98 -8.66
C GLU A 131 -2.87 12.47 -7.93
N LYS A 132 -2.69 12.11 -6.65
CA LYS A 132 -1.44 12.43 -5.94
C LYS A 132 -0.23 11.72 -6.52
N LEU A 133 -0.40 10.49 -6.98
CA LEU A 133 0.67 9.74 -7.64
C LEU A 133 1.10 10.42 -8.95
N LYS A 134 0.16 10.97 -9.73
CA LYS A 134 0.49 11.77 -10.93
C LYS A 134 1.30 13.02 -10.59
N GLU A 135 0.95 13.74 -9.52
CA GLU A 135 1.72 14.91 -9.06
C GLU A 135 3.17 14.52 -8.73
N TYR A 136 3.38 13.43 -7.99
CA TYR A 136 4.72 12.96 -7.64
C TYR A 136 5.53 12.48 -8.85
N TRP A 137 4.87 11.87 -9.84
CA TRP A 137 5.53 11.44 -11.08
C TRP A 137 6.23 12.59 -11.80
N LEU A 138 5.66 13.79 -11.77
CA LEU A 138 6.23 14.98 -12.40
C LEU A 138 7.49 15.51 -11.69
N ILE A 139 7.71 15.11 -10.43
CA ILE A 139 8.84 15.55 -9.61
C ILE A 139 9.96 14.50 -9.60
N ILE A 140 9.67 13.26 -10.01
CA ILE A 140 10.67 12.19 -10.09
C ILE A 140 11.75 12.56 -11.09
N ASP A 141 13.01 12.56 -10.61
CA ASP A 141 14.16 12.98 -11.39
C ASP A 141 14.60 11.96 -12.46
N ASN A 142 15.51 12.41 -13.34
CA ASN A 142 16.15 11.55 -14.33
C ASN A 142 17.13 10.54 -13.71
N ASN A 143 17.57 10.72 -12.47
CA ASN A 143 18.45 9.75 -11.81
C ASN A 143 17.74 8.42 -11.61
N THR A 144 16.43 8.42 -11.35
CA THR A 144 15.64 7.19 -11.33
C THR A 144 15.63 6.49 -12.70
N THR A 145 15.51 7.23 -13.81
CA THR A 145 15.57 6.69 -15.18
C THR A 145 16.90 6.02 -15.45
N ILE A 146 17.99 6.73 -15.15
CA ILE A 146 19.36 6.27 -15.33
C ILE A 146 19.61 5.02 -14.47
N SER A 147 19.24 5.08 -13.19
CA SER A 147 19.39 3.97 -12.26
C SER A 147 18.63 2.73 -12.72
N SER A 148 17.40 2.89 -13.21
CA SER A 148 16.62 1.77 -13.75
C SER A 148 17.27 1.14 -15.00
N ILE A 149 17.89 1.94 -15.89
CA ILE A 149 18.62 1.40 -17.05
C ILE A 149 19.89 0.67 -16.63
N LEU A 150 20.62 1.22 -15.67
CA LEU A 150 21.87 0.63 -15.17
C LEU A 150 21.63 -0.68 -14.40
N ASP A 151 20.42 -0.89 -13.89
CA ASP A 151 20.07 -2.15 -13.23
C ASP A 151 19.92 -3.28 -14.28
N PRO A 152 20.75 -4.34 -14.19
CA PRO A 152 20.72 -5.43 -15.15
C PRO A 152 19.41 -6.22 -15.16
N ARG A 153 18.61 -6.15 -14.09
CA ARG A 153 17.30 -6.81 -13.96
C ARG A 153 16.24 -6.11 -14.81
N ASN A 154 16.32 -4.78 -14.91
CA ASN A 154 15.32 -3.93 -15.54
C ASN A 154 15.77 -3.47 -16.93
N LYS A 155 16.97 -2.91 -17.04
CA LYS A 155 17.48 -2.30 -18.28
C LYS A 155 16.43 -1.34 -18.87
N ILE A 156 16.06 -1.55 -20.13
CA ILE A 156 15.07 -0.75 -20.84
C ILE A 156 13.64 -1.30 -20.75
N SER A 157 13.41 -2.45 -20.08
CA SER A 157 12.10 -3.12 -20.09
C SER A 157 11.01 -2.37 -19.35
N LEU A 158 11.38 -1.45 -18.45
CA LEU A 158 10.45 -0.60 -17.70
C LEU A 158 9.88 0.57 -18.51
N PHE A 159 10.38 0.80 -19.72
CA PHE A 159 9.97 1.90 -20.57
C PHE A 159 9.15 1.38 -21.75
N GLU A 160 8.10 2.12 -22.11
CA GLU A 160 7.35 1.80 -23.30
C GLU A 160 8.25 1.94 -24.55
N PRO A 161 8.11 1.03 -25.54
CA PRO A 161 8.86 1.12 -26.79
C PRO A 161 8.63 2.46 -27.50
N GLY A 162 9.66 2.98 -28.17
CA GLY A 162 9.58 4.21 -28.94
C GLY A 162 10.18 5.41 -28.21
N GLU A 163 9.41 6.50 -28.13
CA GLU A 163 9.86 7.78 -27.58
C GLU A 163 10.35 7.66 -26.11
N PRO A 164 9.63 6.99 -25.19
CA PRO A 164 10.05 6.91 -23.79
C PRO A 164 11.40 6.21 -23.61
N THR A 165 11.62 5.09 -24.30
CA THR A 165 12.90 4.37 -24.29
C THR A 165 14.03 5.22 -24.89
N THR A 166 13.74 5.95 -25.98
CA THR A 166 14.73 6.81 -26.65
C THR A 166 15.18 7.95 -25.73
N ASN A 167 14.22 8.61 -25.06
CA ASN A 167 14.48 9.67 -24.10
C ASN A 167 15.28 9.16 -22.90
N ALA A 168 14.97 7.95 -22.42
CA ALA A 168 15.70 7.33 -21.31
C ALA A 168 17.17 7.03 -21.67
N ILE A 169 17.43 6.51 -22.88
CA ILE A 169 18.80 6.29 -23.39
C ILE A 169 19.52 7.62 -23.61
N ALA A 170 18.84 8.65 -24.09
CA ALA A 170 19.42 9.98 -24.29
C ALA A 170 19.88 10.59 -22.95
N ALA A 171 19.04 10.53 -21.92
CA ALA A 171 19.37 10.99 -20.57
C ALA A 171 20.61 10.27 -20.00
N LEU A 172 20.72 8.95 -20.22
CA LEU A 172 21.91 8.18 -19.85
C LEU A 172 23.16 8.70 -20.58
N ARG A 173 23.09 8.88 -21.89
CA ARG A 173 24.23 9.35 -22.70
C ARG A 173 24.68 10.76 -22.33
N GLU A 174 23.74 11.66 -22.08
CA GLU A 174 24.03 13.02 -21.63
C GLU A 174 24.78 13.00 -20.30
N GLN A 175 24.29 12.23 -19.33
CA GLN A 175 24.94 12.10 -18.03
C GLN A 175 26.37 11.51 -18.15
N PHE A 176 26.55 10.47 -18.97
CA PHE A 176 27.89 9.92 -19.21
C PHE A 176 28.83 10.88 -19.93
N SER A 177 28.32 11.70 -20.85
CA SER A 177 29.12 12.68 -21.57
C SER A 177 29.64 13.78 -20.63
N PHE A 178 28.82 14.20 -19.66
CA PHE A 178 29.24 15.15 -18.62
C PHE A 178 30.40 14.63 -17.77
N TYR A 179 30.47 13.33 -17.49
CA TYR A 179 31.59 12.74 -16.74
C TYR A 179 32.87 12.55 -17.56
N LEU A 180 32.78 12.59 -18.89
CA LEU A 180 33.91 12.39 -19.80
C LEU A 180 34.52 13.72 -20.29
N SER A 181 33.89 14.85 -19.99
CA SER A 181 34.39 16.21 -20.24
C SER A 181 35.10 16.78 -19.03
#